data_AF-A0A4R1QNM5-F1
#
_entry.id   AF-A0A4R1QNM5-F1
#
_cell.length_a   1.000
_cell.length_b   1.000
_cell.length_c   1.000
_cell.angle_alpha   90.00
_cell.angle_beta   90.00
_cell.angle_gamma   90.00
#
_symmetry.space_group_name_H-M   'P 1'
#
loop_
_entity.id
_entity.type
_entity.pdbx_description
1 polymer ?
#
loop_
_entity_poly.entity_id
_entity_poly.type
_entity_poly.pdbx_seq_one_letter_code
_entity_poly.pdbx_strand_id
1 'polypeptide(L)'
;MYWSRKLLKSNARNVLRGSYWRVFVACLVCGLLGAGSSGAVNINLPTQLLELDNFGYDPYWSLIFSVLWVIVIVVGLLGLAWGIFVGGPMRVAQCRYMMENRCGTPPFNSLFSVFSNKDAYLNVVKVMFLRNLFIFLWSLLCLIPGIYKEYQYYYIPYLLAENPYMSFDRAKELSIAMTDGEKMDIFVLDLSFIGWYLLGAIILIGGFFVNPYAQATYAELYAAARSKAMDTGITGPDELSGFAQY
;
A
#
# COMPACT_ATOMS: atom_id res chain seq x y z
N MET A 1 -1.80 -18.80 -17.90
CA MET A 1 -3.12 -18.20 -18.20
C MET A 1 -2.94 -16.69 -18.45
N TYR A 2 -3.28 -16.17 -19.63
CA TYR A 2 -3.25 -14.72 -19.88
C TYR A 2 -4.48 -14.07 -19.24
N TRP A 3 -4.28 -13.10 -18.34
CA TRP A 3 -5.37 -12.38 -17.69
C TRP A 3 -5.80 -11.20 -18.57
N SER A 4 -7.08 -10.83 -18.48
CA SER A 4 -7.62 -9.66 -19.19
C SER A 4 -8.20 -8.68 -18.19
N ARG A 5 -7.97 -7.38 -18.41
CA ARG A 5 -8.50 -6.30 -17.57
C ARG A 5 -10.02 -6.40 -17.37
N LYS A 6 -10.76 -6.77 -18.42
CA LYS A 6 -12.22 -6.96 -18.35
C LYS A 6 -12.60 -8.14 -17.46
N LEU A 7 -11.83 -9.23 -17.53
CA LEU A 7 -12.05 -10.42 -16.71
C LEU A 7 -11.80 -10.10 -15.23
N LEU A 8 -10.67 -9.47 -14.90
CA LEU A 8 -10.33 -9.08 -13.52
C LEU A 8 -11.40 -8.17 -12.91
N LYS A 9 -11.82 -7.14 -13.66
CA LYS A 9 -12.87 -6.19 -13.25
C LYS A 9 -14.24 -6.84 -13.08
N SER A 10 -14.55 -7.85 -13.88
CA SER A 10 -15.79 -8.63 -13.76
C SER A 10 -15.76 -9.53 -12.52
N ASN A 11 -14.66 -10.24 -12.30
CA ASN A 11 -14.48 -11.11 -11.14
C ASN A 11 -14.53 -10.30 -9.83
N ALA A 12 -13.81 -9.19 -9.77
CA ALA A 12 -13.86 -8.27 -8.64
C ALA A 12 -15.29 -7.77 -8.33
N ARG A 13 -16.07 -7.45 -9.38
CA ARG A 13 -17.47 -7.06 -9.20
C ARG A 13 -18.31 -8.20 -8.63
N ASN A 14 -18.08 -9.44 -9.07
CA ASN A 14 -18.80 -10.60 -8.58
C ASN A 14 -18.48 -10.90 -7.11
N VAL A 15 -17.19 -10.86 -6.73
CA VAL A 15 -16.74 -11.04 -5.35
C VAL A 15 -17.37 -9.99 -4.42
N LEU A 16 -17.50 -8.73 -4.88
CA LEU A 16 -18.04 -7.66 -4.07
C LEU A 16 -19.57 -7.64 -3.92
N ARG A 17 -20.34 -8.35 -4.76
CA ARG A 17 -21.82 -8.31 -4.70
C ARG A 17 -22.38 -8.73 -3.34
N GLY A 18 -21.69 -9.62 -2.62
CA GLY A 18 -22.13 -10.11 -1.31
C GLY A 18 -21.47 -9.43 -0.10
N SER A 19 -20.31 -8.79 -0.27
CA SER A 19 -19.50 -8.28 0.85
C SER A 19 -19.06 -6.82 0.72
N TYR A 20 -19.60 -6.07 -0.26
CA TYR A 20 -19.18 -4.69 -0.56
C TYR A 20 -18.99 -3.81 0.67
N TRP A 21 -19.98 -3.76 1.58
CA TRP A 21 -19.92 -2.90 2.75
C TRP A 21 -18.82 -3.28 3.74
N ARG A 22 -18.53 -4.58 3.88
CA ARG A 22 -17.43 -5.04 4.75
C ARG A 22 -16.08 -4.65 4.16
N VAL A 23 -15.92 -4.82 2.85
CA VAL A 23 -14.72 -4.38 2.11
C VAL A 23 -14.57 -2.86 2.13
N PHE A 24 -15.66 -2.11 2.02
CA PHE A 24 -15.66 -0.66 2.13
C PHE A 24 -15.14 -0.19 3.49
N VAL A 25 -15.68 -0.76 4.59
CA VAL A 25 -15.21 -0.44 5.95
C VAL A 25 -13.75 -0.86 6.13
N ALA A 26 -13.34 -2.02 5.61
CA ALA A 26 -11.96 -2.47 5.63
C ALA A 26 -11.03 -1.47 4.94
N CYS A 27 -11.36 -1.03 3.71
CA CYS A 27 -10.59 -0.02 2.98
C CYS A 27 -10.56 1.33 3.70
N LEU A 28 -11.66 1.74 4.34
CA LEU A 28 -11.73 2.98 5.10
C LEU A 28 -10.82 2.92 6.33
N VAL A 29 -10.85 1.82 7.08
CA VAL A 29 -10.00 1.63 8.27
C VAL A 29 -8.52 1.52 7.87
N CYS A 30 -8.20 0.72 6.85
CA CYS A 30 -6.84 0.66 6.31
C CYS A 30 -6.39 2.02 5.76
N GLY A 31 -7.30 2.78 5.14
CA GLY A 31 -7.06 4.13 4.65
C GLY A 31 -6.73 5.10 5.78
N LEU A 32 -7.51 5.12 6.87
CA LEU A 32 -7.26 5.99 8.02
C LEU A 32 -5.99 5.62 8.78
N LEU A 33 -5.77 4.33 9.03
CA LEU A 33 -4.58 3.84 9.75
C LEU A 33 -3.31 3.93 8.88
N GLY A 34 -3.45 3.74 7.57
CA GLY A 34 -2.38 3.86 6.58
C GLY A 34 -2.08 5.30 6.16
N ALA A 35 -3.04 6.23 6.26
CA ALA A 35 -2.88 7.64 5.86
C ALA A 35 -1.79 8.38 6.64
N GLY A 36 -1.40 7.89 7.82
CA GLY A 36 -0.22 8.39 8.53
C GLY A 36 1.09 8.23 7.74
N SER A 37 1.12 7.41 6.69
CA SER A 37 2.27 7.24 5.78
C SER A 37 2.24 8.16 4.55
N SER A 38 1.10 8.79 4.24
CA SER A 38 0.98 9.78 3.15
C SER A 38 1.25 11.21 3.64
N GLY A 39 1.96 11.35 4.77
CA GLY A 39 2.35 12.60 5.41
C GLY A 39 3.32 13.45 4.59
N ALA A 40 2.97 13.76 3.34
CA ALA A 40 3.15 15.13 2.90
C ALA A 40 2.19 15.96 3.75
N VAL A 41 2.66 16.40 4.91
CA VAL A 41 2.05 17.56 5.56
C VAL A 41 2.20 18.67 4.53
N ASN A 42 1.12 18.97 3.81
CA ASN A 42 1.04 20.20 3.04
C ASN A 42 0.95 21.32 4.08
N ILE A 43 2.12 21.66 4.65
CA ILE A 43 2.27 22.90 5.39
C ILE A 43 2.17 23.96 4.29
N ASN A 44 0.96 24.46 4.06
CA ASN A 44 0.78 25.77 3.45
C ASN A 44 1.35 26.77 4.45
N LEU A 45 2.68 26.85 4.49
CA LEU A 45 3.38 27.87 5.23
C LEU A 45 3.16 29.13 4.40
N PRO A 46 2.39 30.12 4.87
CA PRO A 46 2.31 31.38 4.15
C PRO A 46 3.74 31.84 3.86
N THR A 47 4.04 32.16 2.60
CA THR A 47 5.38 32.58 2.13
C THR A 47 5.96 33.73 2.96
N GLN A 48 5.10 34.47 3.65
CA GLN A 48 5.40 35.49 4.67
C GLN A 48 6.16 34.97 5.91
N LEU A 49 6.21 33.65 6.17
CA LEU A 49 7.00 33.05 7.27
C LEU A 49 8.43 32.64 6.85
N LEU A 50 8.73 32.58 5.55
CA LEU A 50 10.08 32.30 5.03
C LEU A 50 10.89 33.58 4.76
N GLU A 51 10.25 34.75 4.80
CA GLU A 51 10.92 36.06 4.79
C GLU A 51 11.42 36.40 6.21
N LEU A 52 12.35 35.59 6.74
CA LEU A 52 13.01 35.79 8.04
C LEU A 52 14.16 36.83 7.97
N ASP A 53 14.09 37.81 7.08
CA ASP A 53 15.20 38.77 6.92
C ASP A 53 14.86 40.19 7.39
N ASN A 54 13.59 40.48 7.75
CA ASN A 54 13.14 41.84 8.08
C ASN A 54 12.33 42.00 9.38
N PHE A 55 12.15 40.94 10.18
CA PHE A 55 11.68 41.11 11.55
C PHE A 55 12.91 41.38 12.43
N GLY A 56 12.99 42.58 13.02
CA GLY A 56 14.04 42.90 13.99
C GLY A 56 14.22 41.76 14.99
N TYR A 57 15.47 41.41 15.29
CA TYR A 57 15.80 40.31 16.19
C TYR A 57 15.22 40.56 17.59
N ASP A 58 14.03 40.00 17.84
CA ASP A 58 13.40 39.98 19.15
C ASP A 58 13.72 38.64 19.84
N PRO A 59 14.47 38.65 20.97
CA PRO A 59 14.84 37.43 21.69
C PRO A 59 13.65 36.58 22.11
N TYR A 60 12.49 37.20 22.39
CA TYR A 60 11.28 36.49 22.77
C TYR A 60 10.66 35.69 21.62
N TRP A 61 10.55 36.29 20.42
CA TRP A 61 9.98 35.63 19.24
C TRP A 61 10.86 34.50 18.70
N SER A 62 12.19 34.69 18.71
CA SER A 62 13.14 33.65 18.28
C SER A 62 13.06 32.38 19.15
N LEU A 63 12.90 32.52 20.47
CA LEU A 63 12.70 31.37 21.36
C LEU A 63 11.39 30.63 21.04
N ILE A 64 10.28 31.35 20.84
CA ILE A 64 8.99 30.75 20.48
C ILE A 64 9.10 29.97 19.16
N PHE A 65 9.70 30.54 18.11
CA PHE A 65 9.87 29.85 16.83
C PHE A 65 10.77 28.61 16.95
N SER A 66 11.85 28.68 17.74
CA SER A 66 12.73 27.52 17.96
C SER A 66 12.00 26.34 18.62
N VAL A 67 11.13 26.63 19.61
CA VAL A 67 10.32 25.62 20.29
C VAL A 67 9.28 25.02 19.33
N LEU A 68 8.64 25.85 18.50
CA LEU A 68 7.70 25.38 17.48
C LEU A 68 8.38 24.45 16.46
N TRP A 69 9.58 24.78 16.00
CA TRP A 69 10.35 23.91 15.09
C TRP A 69 10.69 22.56 15.72
N VAL A 70 11.09 22.54 17.01
CA VAL A 70 11.32 21.30 17.74
C VAL A 70 10.05 20.45 17.80
N ILE A 71 8.89 21.05 18.09
CA ILE A 71 7.60 20.35 18.11
C ILE A 71 7.28 19.78 16.72
N VAL A 72 7.45 20.56 15.65
CA VAL A 72 7.21 20.11 14.27
C VAL A 72 8.10 18.91 13.91
N ILE A 73 9.39 18.95 14.28
CA ILE A 73 10.31 17.83 14.04
C ILE A 73 9.88 16.60 14.82
N VAL A 74 9.52 16.73 16.10
CA VAL A 74 9.06 15.60 16.94
C VAL A 74 7.79 14.99 16.37
N VAL A 75 6.80 15.80 15.99
CA VAL A 75 5.56 15.33 15.35
C VAL A 75 5.85 14.64 14.02
N GLY A 76 6.76 15.19 13.22
CA GLY A 76 7.20 14.58 11.95
C GLY A 76 7.84 13.21 12.15
N LEU A 77 8.73 13.07 13.13
CA LEU A 77 9.37 11.78 13.47
C LEU A 77 8.37 10.74 13.96
N LEU A 78 7.39 11.15 14.77
CA LEU A 78 6.30 10.26 15.21
C LEU A 78 5.44 9.81 14.03
N GLY A 79 5.13 10.70 13.09
CA GLY A 79 4.41 10.37 11.86
C GLY A 79 5.17 9.37 10.99
N LEU A 80 6.49 9.54 10.82
CA LEU A 80 7.34 8.60 10.11
C LEU A 80 7.35 7.22 10.78
N ALA A 81 7.50 7.18 12.11
CA ALA A 81 7.43 5.94 12.88
C ALA A 81 6.07 5.26 12.68
N TRP A 82 4.96 6.00 12.76
CA TRP A 82 3.62 5.47 12.49
C TRP A 82 3.51 4.86 11.09
N GLY A 83 4.01 5.54 10.06
CA GLY A 83 4.00 5.03 8.69
C GLY A 83 4.75 3.70 8.52
N ILE A 84 5.88 3.55 9.21
CA ILE A 84 6.71 2.34 9.14
C ILE A 84 6.08 1.19 9.94
N PHE A 85 5.71 1.43 11.20
CA PHE A 85 5.24 0.38 12.11
C PHE A 85 3.76 0.02 11.94
N VAL A 86 2.94 0.94 11.44
CA VAL A 86 1.50 0.71 11.24
C VAL A 86 1.17 0.67 9.75
N GLY A 87 1.58 1.68 8.97
CA GLY A 87 1.22 1.80 7.56
C GLY A 87 1.67 0.63 6.68
N GLY A 88 2.93 0.20 6.83
CA GLY A 88 3.47 -0.95 6.11
C GLY A 88 2.69 -2.26 6.38
N PRO A 89 2.62 -2.72 7.63
CA PRO A 89 1.84 -3.90 8.00
C PRO A 89 0.35 -3.80 7.67
N MET A 90 -0.25 -2.61 7.76
CA MET A 90 -1.66 -2.38 7.39
C MET A 90 -1.92 -2.66 5.91
N ARG A 91 -0.97 -2.35 5.02
CA ARG A 91 -1.09 -2.65 3.59
C ARG A 91 -1.06 -4.16 3.33
N VAL A 92 -0.22 -4.91 4.05
CA VAL A 92 -0.18 -6.38 3.99
C VAL A 92 -1.47 -6.99 4.54
N ALA A 93 -1.97 -6.46 5.65
CA ALA A 93 -3.26 -6.81 6.23
C ALA A 93 -4.43 -6.61 5.25
N GLN A 94 -4.45 -5.48 4.55
CA GLN A 94 -5.46 -5.21 3.52
C GLN A 94 -5.39 -6.24 2.39
N CYS A 95 -4.18 -6.51 1.86
CA CYS A 95 -3.98 -7.53 0.82
C CYS A 95 -4.49 -8.90 1.27
N ARG A 96 -4.20 -9.30 2.52
CA ARG A 96 -4.67 -10.55 3.10
C ARG A 96 -6.20 -10.62 3.13
N TYR A 97 -6.84 -9.59 3.67
CA TYR A 97 -8.29 -9.54 3.77
C TYR A 97 -8.97 -9.57 2.41
N MET A 98 -8.42 -8.89 1.39
CA MET A 98 -8.97 -8.94 0.03
C MET A 98 -8.88 -10.34 -0.58
N MET A 99 -7.77 -11.05 -0.32
CA MET A 99 -7.59 -12.41 -0.79
C MET A 99 -8.49 -13.42 -0.05
N GLU A 100 -8.68 -13.26 1.26
CA GLU A 100 -9.66 -14.05 2.02
C GLU A 100 -11.09 -13.77 1.56
N ASN A 101 -11.43 -12.50 1.25
CA ASN A 101 -12.74 -12.10 0.73
C ASN A 101 -13.04 -12.66 -0.66
N ARG A 102 -12.01 -13.01 -1.43
CA ARG A 102 -12.17 -13.71 -2.71
C ARG A 102 -12.56 -15.18 -2.53
N CYS A 103 -12.09 -15.81 -1.44
CA CYS A 103 -12.35 -17.23 -1.15
C CYS A 103 -13.59 -17.46 -0.26
N GLY A 104 -14.08 -16.42 0.43
CA GLY A 104 -15.24 -16.51 1.32
C GLY A 104 -15.58 -15.17 1.94
N THR A 105 -16.31 -15.17 3.06
CA THR A 105 -16.64 -13.95 3.81
C THR A 105 -15.80 -13.84 5.08
N PRO A 106 -14.61 -13.22 5.03
CA PRO A 106 -13.74 -13.14 6.20
C PRO A 106 -14.37 -12.33 7.33
N PRO A 107 -14.09 -12.68 8.60
CA PRO A 107 -14.43 -11.84 9.73
C PRO A 107 -13.57 -10.57 9.70
N PHE A 108 -14.10 -9.45 10.19
CA PHE A 108 -13.37 -8.18 10.23
C PHE A 108 -12.05 -8.26 11.01
N ASN A 109 -11.98 -9.17 12.00
CA ASN A 109 -10.77 -9.42 12.78
C ASN A 109 -9.57 -9.90 11.93
N SER A 110 -9.82 -10.51 10.76
CA SER A 110 -8.73 -11.00 9.92
C SER A 110 -7.89 -9.88 9.32
N LEU A 111 -8.41 -8.64 9.24
CA LEU A 111 -7.61 -7.45 8.93
C LEU A 111 -6.47 -7.24 9.91
N PHE A 112 -6.65 -7.56 11.19
CA PHE A 112 -5.62 -7.36 12.20
C PHE A 112 -4.76 -8.61 12.47
N SER A 113 -4.96 -9.68 11.69
CA SER A 113 -4.23 -10.94 11.83
C SER A 113 -2.70 -10.76 11.73
N VAL A 114 -2.24 -9.83 10.90
CA VAL A 114 -0.81 -9.52 10.73
C VAL A 114 -0.17 -9.00 12.02
N PHE A 115 -0.94 -8.39 12.91
CA PHE A 115 -0.45 -7.86 14.19
C PHE A 115 -0.48 -8.89 15.32
N SER A 116 -1.11 -10.06 15.11
CA SER A 116 -1.30 -11.05 16.17
C SER A 116 -0.01 -11.81 16.52
N ASN A 117 0.86 -12.04 15.55
CA ASN A 117 2.11 -12.78 15.73
C ASN A 117 3.29 -11.82 15.70
N LYS A 118 4.03 -11.71 16.82
CA LYS A 118 5.15 -10.77 16.96
C LYS A 118 6.26 -10.98 15.93
N ASP A 119 6.69 -12.21 15.72
CA ASP A 119 7.81 -12.52 14.82
C ASP A 119 7.44 -12.29 13.35
N ALA A 120 6.24 -12.70 12.96
CA ALA A 120 5.66 -12.42 11.65
C ALA A 120 5.51 -10.91 11.41
N TYR A 121 4.97 -10.17 12.40
CA TYR A 121 4.80 -8.73 12.33
C TYR A 121 6.13 -8.01 12.11
N LEU A 122 7.16 -8.33 12.89
CA LEU A 122 8.48 -7.69 12.76
C LEU A 122 9.12 -7.97 11.40
N ASN A 123 8.95 -9.18 10.86
CA ASN A 123 9.42 -9.49 9.52
C ASN A 123 8.65 -8.67 8.46
N VAL A 124 7.32 -8.59 8.57
CA VAL A 124 6.49 -7.76 7.67
C VAL A 124 6.90 -6.29 7.70
N VAL A 125 7.10 -5.71 8.89
CA VAL A 125 7.61 -4.33 9.04
C VAL A 125 8.95 -4.18 8.34
N LYS A 126 9.89 -5.09 8.59
CA LYS A 126 11.23 -5.06 7.98
C LYS A 126 11.17 -5.12 6.45
N VAL A 127 10.41 -6.06 5.89
CA VAL A 127 10.32 -6.25 4.43
C VAL A 127 9.62 -5.06 3.77
N MET A 128 8.53 -4.55 4.35
CA MET A 128 7.82 -3.37 3.84
C MET A 128 8.67 -2.09 3.95
N PHE A 129 9.42 -1.92 5.03
CA PHE A 129 10.37 -0.83 5.20
C PHE A 129 11.46 -0.88 4.11
N LEU A 130 12.10 -2.04 3.91
CA LEU A 130 13.12 -2.21 2.88
C LEU A 130 12.56 -1.94 1.49
N ARG A 131 11.37 -2.49 1.15
CA ARG A 131 10.69 -2.20 -0.11
C ARG A 131 10.55 -0.70 -0.35
N ASN A 132 9.99 0.02 0.62
CA ASN A 132 9.73 1.46 0.50
C ASN A 132 11.03 2.26 0.45
N LEU A 133 12.04 1.87 1.23
CA LEU A 133 13.38 2.45 1.18
C LEU A 133 13.98 2.31 -0.22
N PHE A 134 13.98 1.10 -0.80
CA PHE A 134 14.51 0.92 -2.16
C PHE A 134 13.74 1.74 -3.20
N ILE A 135 12.41 1.78 -3.16
CA ILE A 135 11.61 2.61 -4.08
C ILE A 135 11.98 4.09 -3.91
N PHE A 136 12.12 4.55 -2.66
CA PHE A 136 12.52 5.93 -2.36
C PHE A 136 13.91 6.26 -2.92
N LEU A 137 14.91 5.40 -2.71
CA LEU A 137 16.26 5.59 -3.28
C LEU A 137 16.23 5.66 -4.82
N TRP A 138 15.45 4.79 -5.46
CA TRP A 138 15.30 4.82 -6.93
C TRP A 138 14.57 6.07 -7.41
N SER A 139 13.55 6.53 -6.68
CA SER A 139 12.82 7.76 -6.99
C SER A 139 13.68 9.01 -6.81
N LEU A 140 14.66 9.00 -5.89
CA LEU A 140 15.62 10.07 -5.68
C LEU A 140 16.61 10.19 -6.85
N LEU A 141 16.99 9.05 -7.45
CA LEU A 141 17.88 9.04 -8.61
C LEU A 141 17.17 9.60 -9.85
N CYS A 142 15.93 9.18 -10.11
CA CYS A 142 15.06 9.73 -11.15
C CYS A 142 13.61 9.25 -10.96
N LEU A 143 12.64 10.05 -11.42
CA LEU A 143 11.21 9.72 -11.32
C LEU A 143 10.84 8.43 -12.06
N ILE A 144 11.34 8.24 -13.29
CA ILE A 144 11.02 7.09 -14.15
C ILE A 144 11.47 5.75 -13.53
N PRO A 145 12.73 5.56 -13.08
CA PRO A 145 13.13 4.31 -12.43
C PRO A 145 12.41 4.08 -11.10
N GLY A 146 12.03 5.13 -10.36
CA GLY A 146 11.18 5.01 -9.18
C GLY A 146 9.85 4.33 -9.47
N ILE A 147 9.12 4.83 -10.47
CA ILE A 147 7.84 4.25 -10.91
C ILE A 147 8.04 2.81 -11.40
N TYR A 148 9.07 2.55 -12.22
CA TYR A 148 9.36 1.20 -12.70
C TYR A 148 9.59 0.21 -11.55
N LYS A 149 10.34 0.61 -10.51
CA LYS A 149 10.61 -0.21 -9.33
C LYS A 149 9.39 -0.44 -8.46
N GLU A 150 8.48 0.51 -8.38
CA GLU A 150 7.20 0.33 -7.71
C GLU A 150 6.39 -0.82 -8.34
N TYR A 151 6.32 -0.89 -9.67
CA TYR A 151 5.66 -1.99 -10.38
C TYR A 151 6.43 -3.32 -10.27
N GLN A 152 7.77 -3.32 -10.21
CA GLN A 152 8.53 -4.55 -9.95
C GLN A 152 8.24 -5.13 -8.56
N TYR A 153 8.01 -4.27 -7.57
CA TYR A 153 7.75 -4.64 -6.18
C TYR A 153 6.26 -4.62 -5.83
N TYR A 154 5.39 -4.71 -6.85
CA TYR A 154 3.94 -4.59 -6.71
C TYR A 154 3.33 -5.71 -5.86
N TYR A 155 3.82 -6.95 -6.01
CA TYR A 155 3.24 -8.12 -5.33
C TYR A 155 3.82 -8.42 -3.95
N ILE A 156 4.93 -7.77 -3.54
CA ILE A 156 5.53 -7.96 -2.20
C ILE A 156 4.50 -7.94 -1.05
N PRO A 157 3.56 -6.98 -0.93
CA PRO A 157 2.58 -7.00 0.15
C PRO A 157 1.61 -8.20 0.09
N TYR A 158 1.31 -8.74 -1.10
CA TYR A 158 0.50 -9.94 -1.26
C TYR A 158 1.29 -11.21 -0.89
N LEU A 159 2.57 -11.27 -1.27
CA LEU A 159 3.46 -12.37 -0.88
C LEU A 159 3.62 -12.47 0.64
N LEU A 160 3.78 -11.34 1.31
CA LEU A 160 3.84 -11.27 2.79
C LEU A 160 2.50 -11.58 3.46
N ALA A 161 1.38 -11.29 2.78
CA ALA A 161 0.05 -11.61 3.31
C ALA A 161 -0.18 -13.12 3.39
N GLU A 162 0.39 -13.86 2.42
CA GLU A 162 0.34 -15.32 2.32
C GLU A 162 1.43 -15.97 3.19
N ASN A 163 2.67 -15.49 3.11
CA ASN A 163 3.81 -15.97 3.88
C ASN A 163 4.50 -14.81 4.63
N PRO A 164 4.07 -14.51 5.88
CA PRO A 164 4.64 -13.43 6.67
C PRO A 164 6.11 -13.61 7.07
N TYR A 165 6.66 -14.83 6.94
CA TYR A 165 8.04 -15.16 7.30
C TYR A 165 9.00 -15.11 6.09
N MET A 166 8.49 -14.78 4.91
CA MET A 166 9.30 -14.66 3.70
C MET A 166 10.36 -13.56 3.84
N SER A 167 11.60 -13.87 3.44
CA SER A 167 12.69 -12.89 3.48
C SER A 167 12.50 -11.81 2.41
N PHE A 168 13.08 -10.62 2.65
CA PHE A 168 13.01 -9.52 1.69
C PHE A 168 13.57 -9.91 0.31
N ASP A 169 14.71 -10.61 0.26
CA ASP A 169 15.34 -10.98 -1.01
C ASP A 169 14.48 -11.96 -1.80
N ARG A 170 13.86 -12.95 -1.13
CA ARG A 170 12.97 -13.89 -1.79
C ARG A 170 11.68 -13.22 -2.26
N ALA A 171 11.08 -12.36 -1.43
CA ALA A 171 9.88 -11.59 -1.82
C ALA A 171 10.15 -10.67 -3.01
N LYS A 172 11.34 -10.04 -3.05
CA LYS A 172 11.81 -9.19 -4.15
C LYS A 172 12.00 -9.98 -5.43
N GLU A 173 12.73 -11.10 -5.37
CA GLU A 173 12.96 -11.99 -6.51
C GLU A 173 11.65 -12.50 -7.11
N LEU A 174 10.76 -13.01 -6.26
CA LEU A 174 9.48 -13.56 -6.68
C LEU A 174 8.57 -12.48 -7.27
N SER A 175 8.48 -11.30 -6.65
CA SER A 175 7.71 -10.19 -7.21
C SER A 175 8.26 -9.72 -8.57
N ILE A 176 9.58 -9.70 -8.76
CA ILE A 176 10.20 -9.37 -10.06
C ILE A 176 9.81 -10.42 -11.11
N ALA A 177 9.93 -11.70 -10.78
CA ALA A 177 9.61 -12.79 -11.70
C ALA A 177 8.12 -12.82 -12.06
N MET A 178 7.23 -12.55 -11.09
CA MET A 178 5.78 -12.50 -11.30
C MET A 178 5.32 -11.29 -12.13
N THR A 179 6.06 -10.19 -12.08
CA THR A 179 5.73 -8.96 -12.82
C THR A 179 6.39 -8.91 -14.19
N ASP A 180 7.30 -9.83 -14.49
CA ASP A 180 8.05 -9.78 -15.73
C ASP A 180 7.16 -10.00 -16.96
N GLY A 181 7.34 -9.16 -17.98
CA GLY A 181 6.48 -9.10 -19.16
C GLY A 181 5.10 -8.45 -18.96
N GLU A 182 4.65 -8.20 -17.73
CA GLU A 182 3.27 -7.75 -17.43
C GLU A 182 3.21 -6.31 -16.86
N LYS A 183 4.36 -5.67 -16.61
CA LYS A 183 4.46 -4.34 -15.95
C LYS A 183 3.62 -3.27 -16.65
N MET A 184 3.64 -3.24 -17.98
CA MET A 184 2.86 -2.29 -18.76
C MET A 184 1.36 -2.55 -18.66
N ASP A 185 0.93 -3.82 -18.60
CA ASP A 185 -0.47 -4.16 -18.42
C ASP A 185 -0.98 -3.78 -17.02
N ILE A 186 -0.15 -3.93 -15.99
CA ILE A 186 -0.44 -3.46 -14.63
C ILE A 186 -0.54 -1.92 -14.61
N PHE A 187 0.40 -1.21 -15.23
CA PHE A 187 0.36 0.25 -15.35
C PHE A 187 -0.92 0.73 -16.04
N VAL A 188 -1.30 0.08 -17.15
CA VAL A 188 -2.53 0.42 -17.89
C VAL A 188 -3.79 0.06 -17.07
N LEU A 189 -3.75 -1.00 -16.25
CA LEU A 189 -4.82 -1.31 -15.31
C LEU A 189 -4.98 -0.18 -14.27
N ASP A 190 -3.89 0.31 -13.69
CA ASP A 190 -3.90 1.42 -12.74
C ASP A 190 -4.40 2.71 -13.37
N LEU A 191 -3.93 3.03 -14.59
CA LEU A 191 -4.43 4.16 -15.37
C LEU A 191 -5.95 4.07 -15.65
N SER A 192 -6.49 2.85 -15.75
CA SER A 192 -7.94 2.68 -15.95
C SER A 192 -8.77 3.03 -14.70
N PHE A 193 -8.15 3.12 -13.52
CA PHE A 193 -8.78 3.57 -12.28
C PHE A 193 -8.52 5.05 -11.98
N ILE A 194 -7.44 5.65 -12.50
CA ILE A 194 -7.11 7.06 -12.26
C ILE A 194 -8.23 8.01 -12.68
N GLY A 195 -8.92 7.71 -13.79
CA GLY A 195 -10.08 8.49 -14.24
C GLY A 195 -11.25 8.46 -13.26
N TRP A 196 -11.48 7.32 -12.59
CA TRP A 196 -12.51 7.19 -11.56
C TRP A 196 -12.11 7.91 -10.27
N TYR A 197 -10.83 7.90 -9.90
CA TYR A 197 -10.34 8.69 -8.77
C TYR A 197 -10.42 10.19 -9.04
N LEU A 198 -10.12 10.65 -10.26
CA LEU A 198 -10.26 12.05 -10.67
C LEU A 198 -11.73 12.50 -10.59
N LEU A 199 -12.65 11.69 -11.12
CA LEU A 199 -14.09 11.95 -11.00
C LEU A 199 -14.54 11.94 -9.54
N GLY A 200 -14.02 11.00 -8.75
CA GLY A 200 -14.28 10.90 -7.33
C GLY A 200 -13.79 12.10 -6.53
N ALA A 201 -12.67 12.71 -6.93
CA ALA A 201 -12.12 13.92 -6.32
C ALA A 201 -13.00 15.14 -6.56
N ILE A 202 -13.57 15.28 -7.77
CA ILE A 202 -14.54 16.34 -8.10
C ILE A 202 -15.79 16.23 -7.22
N ILE A 203 -16.23 15.01 -6.92
CA ILE A 203 -17.44 14.72 -6.13
C ILE A 203 -17.12 14.62 -4.61
N LEU A 204 -15.86 14.87 -4.20
CA LEU A 204 -15.27 14.73 -2.85
C LEU A 204 -15.36 13.33 -2.21
N ILE A 205 -16.53 12.70 -2.23
CA ILE A 205 -16.81 11.42 -1.56
C ILE A 205 -16.65 10.25 -2.55
N GLY A 206 -16.74 10.50 -3.86
CA GLY A 206 -16.73 9.45 -4.89
C GLY A 206 -15.46 8.60 -4.90
N GLY A 207 -14.31 9.16 -4.52
CA GLY A 207 -13.03 8.43 -4.49
C GLY A 207 -13.03 7.26 -3.50
N PHE A 208 -13.73 7.39 -2.37
CA PHE A 208 -13.82 6.35 -1.35
C PHE A 208 -14.61 5.12 -1.84
N PHE A 209 -15.63 5.31 -2.68
CA PHE A 209 -16.45 4.21 -3.19
C PHE A 209 -15.75 3.40 -4.30
N VAL A 210 -14.79 4.00 -4.99
CA VAL A 210 -13.99 3.35 -6.04
C VAL A 210 -12.91 2.45 -5.43
N ASN A 211 -12.37 2.82 -4.27
CA ASN A 211 -11.24 2.13 -3.65
C ASN A 211 -11.51 0.62 -3.40
N PRO A 212 -12.63 0.19 -2.79
CA PRO A 212 -12.93 -1.24 -2.60
C PRO A 212 -12.95 -2.05 -3.90
N TYR A 213 -13.47 -1.44 -4.96
CA TYR A 213 -13.53 -2.06 -6.28
C TYR A 213 -12.14 -2.19 -6.92
N ALA A 214 -11.30 -1.16 -6.79
CA ALA A 214 -9.91 -1.23 -7.25
C ALA A 214 -9.11 -2.29 -6.47
N GLN A 215 -9.21 -2.31 -5.14
CA GLN A 215 -8.50 -3.29 -4.29
C GLN A 215 -8.93 -4.73 -4.59
N ALA A 216 -10.23 -4.99 -4.80
CA ALA A 216 -10.70 -6.30 -5.23
C ALA A 216 -10.16 -6.70 -6.62
N THR A 217 -9.99 -5.74 -7.53
CA THR A 217 -9.40 -5.98 -8.85
C THR A 217 -7.92 -6.33 -8.75
N TYR A 218 -7.18 -5.69 -7.85
CA TYR A 218 -5.77 -5.99 -7.59
C TYR A 218 -5.58 -7.36 -6.92
N ALA A 219 -6.51 -7.77 -6.05
CA ALA A 219 -6.51 -9.12 -5.48
C ALA A 219 -6.71 -10.20 -6.56
N GLU A 220 -7.63 -9.98 -7.50
CA GLU A 220 -7.80 -10.88 -8.66
C GLU A 220 -6.55 -10.90 -9.57
N LEU A 221 -5.89 -9.76 -9.74
CA LEU A 221 -4.63 -9.67 -10.48
C LEU A 221 -3.54 -10.52 -9.80
N TYR A 222 -3.37 -10.39 -8.48
CA TYR A 222 -2.42 -11.22 -7.73
C TYR A 222 -2.77 -12.71 -7.83
N ALA A 223 -4.05 -13.07 -7.74
CA ALA A 223 -4.47 -14.46 -7.89
C ALA A 223 -4.10 -15.06 -9.26
N ALA A 224 -4.27 -14.28 -10.33
CA ALA A 224 -3.86 -14.69 -11.68
C ALA A 224 -2.33 -14.81 -11.81
N ALA A 225 -1.59 -13.84 -11.27
CA ALA A 225 -0.12 -13.86 -11.27
C ALA A 225 0.43 -15.03 -10.44
N ARG A 226 -0.18 -15.33 -9.30
CA ARG A 226 0.16 -16.48 -8.44
C ARG A 226 -0.06 -17.80 -9.16
N SER A 227 -1.20 -17.98 -9.82
CA SER A 227 -1.47 -19.19 -10.62
C SER A 227 -0.41 -19.37 -11.71
N LYS A 228 -0.09 -18.28 -12.43
CA LYS A 228 0.97 -18.30 -13.45
C LYS A 228 2.32 -18.69 -12.87
N ALA A 229 2.70 -18.16 -11.70
CA ALA A 229 3.98 -18.45 -11.05
C ALA A 229 4.11 -19.91 -10.60
N MET A 230 3.00 -20.52 -10.16
CA MET A 230 2.94 -21.95 -9.82
C MET A 230 3.03 -22.82 -11.07
N ASP A 231 2.31 -22.46 -12.15
CA ASP A 231 2.34 -23.18 -13.43
C ASP A 231 3.74 -23.17 -14.06
N THR A 232 4.49 -22.08 -13.90
CA THR A 232 5.87 -21.94 -14.42
C THR A 232 6.95 -22.47 -13.47
N GLY A 233 6.58 -22.99 -12.30
CA GLY A 233 7.51 -23.57 -11.33
C GLY A 233 8.46 -22.56 -10.66
N ILE A 234 8.11 -21.27 -10.63
CA ILE A 234 8.92 -20.21 -9.99
C ILE A 234 8.81 -20.29 -8.46
N THR A 235 7.69 -20.81 -7.97
CA THR A 235 7.35 -20.96 -6.56
C THR A 235 6.44 -22.17 -6.36
N GLY A 236 6.42 -22.72 -5.15
CA GLY A 236 5.62 -23.89 -4.78
C GLY A 236 4.61 -23.63 -3.66
N PRO A 237 3.74 -24.60 -3.35
CA PRO A 237 2.77 -24.50 -2.26
C PRO A 237 3.41 -24.37 -0.86
N ASP A 238 4.68 -24.77 -0.73
CA ASP A 238 5.51 -24.64 0.46
C ASP A 238 5.84 -23.17 0.78
N GLU A 239 6.07 -22.35 -0.25
CA GLU A 239 6.29 -20.91 -0.08
C GLU A 239 4.99 -20.12 -0.04
N LEU A 240 3.97 -20.56 -0.78
CA LEU A 240 2.68 -19.91 -0.96
C LEU A 240 1.53 -20.89 -0.68
N SER A 241 1.20 -21.06 0.60
CA SER A 241 0.21 -22.03 1.09
C SER A 241 -1.25 -21.71 0.74
N GLY A 242 -1.53 -20.53 0.19
CA GLY A 242 -2.87 -20.02 -0.05
C GLY A 242 -3.47 -19.29 1.15
N PHE A 243 -4.70 -18.83 0.98
CA PHE A 243 -5.47 -18.13 2.01
C PHE A 243 -6.51 -19.08 2.61
N ALA A 244 -6.68 -19.05 3.93
CA ALA A 244 -7.60 -19.93 4.63
C ALA A 244 -9.06 -19.66 4.24
N GLN A 245 -9.86 -20.72 4.10
CA GLN A 245 -11.32 -20.66 4.06
C GLN A 245 -11.82 -20.62 5.50
N TYR A 246 -12.60 -19.60 5.86
CA TYR A 246 -13.33 -19.54 7.13
C TYR A 246 -14.73 -20.13 6.95
#